data_AF-A0A3K8YDC2-F1
#
_entry.id   AF-A0A3K8YDC2-F1
#
_cell.length_a   1.000
_cell.length_b   1.000
_cell.length_c   1.000
_cell.angle_alpha   90.00
_cell.angle_beta   90.00
_cell.angle_gamma   90.00
#
_symmetry.space_group_name_H-M   'P 1'
#
loop_
_entity.id
_entity.type
_entity.pdbx_description
1 polymer ?
#
loop_
_entity_poly.entity_id
_entity_poly.type
_entity_poly.pdbx_seq_one_letter_code
_entity_poly.pdbx_strand_id
1 'polypeptide(L)'
;MNIKLFKFIEGGSKKYVFRWTKKHYEFCMDNNIFLSHKGKKVYKERNFFLLSKGEKIAIEDNVIAEQYSTMPVRNFSSVGAFSFPTCHFSGNVKIGRFCSIASNVKIMGGNHPMNRFTTHMVTYNGEFDKYAMSEFNHAWTLKPFKTISQNPVIGNDVWIGNDVVLKGGITIGDGAVIAANSVVTKNVPPYAIVAGVPAKII
;
A
#
# COMPACT_ATOMS: atom_id res chain seq x y z
N MET A 1 15.29 -19.40 11.96
CA MET A 1 15.37 -19.56 10.48
C MET A 1 16.10 -18.36 9.91
N ASN A 2 17.16 -18.56 9.11
CA ASN A 2 17.91 -17.45 8.50
C ASN A 2 17.11 -16.91 7.30
N ILE A 3 16.39 -15.82 7.49
CA ILE A 3 15.59 -15.19 6.43
C ILE A 3 16.47 -14.19 5.69
N LYS A 4 16.56 -14.33 4.35
CA LYS A 4 17.27 -13.38 3.49
C LYS A 4 16.36 -12.19 3.16
N LEU A 5 16.91 -10.98 3.30
CA LEU A 5 16.27 -9.72 2.94
C LEU A 5 16.68 -9.31 1.53
N PHE A 6 15.71 -8.97 0.69
CA PHE A 6 15.94 -8.50 -0.68
C PHE A 6 15.57 -7.02 -0.80
N LYS A 7 16.54 -6.22 -1.26
CA LYS A 7 16.33 -4.84 -1.67
C LYS A 7 16.46 -4.74 -3.19
N PHE A 8 15.59 -3.97 -3.81
CA PHE A 8 15.60 -3.73 -5.25
C PHE A 8 16.38 -2.43 -5.52
N ILE A 9 17.71 -2.50 -5.63
CA ILE A 9 18.57 -1.32 -5.84
C ILE A 9 19.38 -1.46 -7.13
N GLU A 10 19.20 -0.48 -8.04
CA GLU A 10 20.19 -0.11 -9.06
C GLU A 10 20.24 1.44 -9.15
N GLY A 11 21.44 2.02 -9.08
CA GLY A 11 21.70 3.37 -9.60
C GLY A 11 21.16 4.60 -8.83
N GLY A 12 21.16 4.61 -7.49
CA GLY A 12 20.97 5.83 -6.69
C GLY A 12 19.61 6.57 -6.84
N SER A 13 18.66 5.99 -7.57
CA SER A 13 17.32 6.54 -7.80
C SER A 13 16.34 6.13 -6.69
N LYS A 14 15.39 7.01 -6.34
CA LYS A 14 14.36 6.72 -5.30
C LYS A 14 13.34 5.64 -5.71
N LYS A 15 13.33 5.26 -7.00
CA LYS A 15 12.43 4.25 -7.57
C LYS A 15 13.14 3.49 -8.68
N TYR A 16 13.11 2.17 -8.60
CA TYR A 16 13.55 1.29 -9.67
C TYR A 16 12.41 1.09 -10.68
N VAL A 17 12.63 1.55 -11.92
CA VAL A 17 11.62 1.49 -12.99
C VAL A 17 12.14 0.62 -14.13
N PHE A 18 11.39 -0.44 -14.46
CA PHE A 18 11.81 -1.41 -15.46
C PHE A 18 10.60 -2.02 -16.17
N ARG A 19 10.84 -2.70 -17.28
CA ARG A 19 9.82 -3.52 -17.94
C ARG A 19 9.87 -4.93 -17.39
N TRP A 20 8.71 -5.46 -17.01
CA TRP A 20 8.60 -6.81 -16.49
C TRP A 20 9.03 -7.84 -17.55
N THR A 21 9.83 -8.83 -17.15
CA THR A 21 10.37 -9.86 -18.05
C THR A 21 10.35 -11.21 -17.33
N LYS A 22 10.60 -12.29 -18.09
CA LYS A 22 10.74 -13.63 -17.54
C LYS A 22 11.85 -13.71 -16.48
N LYS A 23 12.98 -13.01 -16.67
CA LYS A 23 14.08 -12.98 -15.70
C LYS A 23 13.67 -12.40 -14.35
N HIS A 24 12.82 -11.37 -14.35
CA HIS A 24 12.30 -10.79 -13.11
C HIS A 24 11.38 -11.77 -12.36
N TYR A 25 10.55 -12.51 -13.09
CA TYR A 25 9.73 -13.57 -12.52
C TYR A 25 10.58 -14.70 -11.94
N GLU A 26 11.56 -15.19 -12.71
CA GLU A 26 12.50 -16.25 -12.29
C GLU A 26 13.26 -15.81 -11.04
N PHE A 27 13.80 -14.58 -11.02
CA PHE A 27 14.44 -14.01 -9.82
C PHE A 27 13.55 -14.07 -8.58
N CYS A 28 12.27 -13.71 -8.69
CA CYS A 28 11.35 -13.78 -7.56
C CYS A 28 11.17 -15.23 -7.10
N MET A 29 10.93 -16.16 -8.03
CA MET A 29 10.71 -17.57 -7.70
C MET A 29 11.95 -18.24 -7.10
N ASP A 30 13.13 -18.00 -7.67
CA ASP A 30 14.42 -18.55 -7.19
C ASP A 30 14.75 -18.07 -5.77
N ASN A 31 14.28 -16.88 -5.41
CA ASN A 31 14.44 -16.29 -4.08
C ASN A 31 13.22 -16.51 -3.17
N ASN A 32 12.27 -17.37 -3.56
CA ASN A 32 11.03 -17.65 -2.83
C ASN A 32 10.22 -16.38 -2.47
N ILE A 33 10.23 -15.38 -3.33
CA ILE A 33 9.33 -14.22 -3.29
C ILE A 33 8.15 -14.57 -4.20
N PHE A 34 6.98 -14.80 -3.61
CA PHE A 34 5.83 -15.24 -4.37
C PHE A 34 5.05 -14.07 -4.96
N LEU A 35 4.53 -14.25 -6.17
CA LEU A 35 3.71 -13.25 -6.88
C LEU A 35 2.21 -13.63 -6.88
N SER A 36 1.88 -14.75 -6.22
CA SER A 36 0.54 -15.25 -6.02
C SER A 36 0.52 -16.21 -4.83
N HIS A 37 -0.66 -16.40 -4.22
CA HIS A 37 -0.82 -17.39 -3.17
C HIS A 37 -0.73 -18.81 -3.76
N LYS A 38 0.25 -19.61 -3.33
CA LYS A 38 0.31 -21.05 -3.65
C LYS A 38 -0.82 -21.77 -2.91
N GLY A 39 -1.72 -22.50 -3.57
CA GLY A 39 -2.58 -23.45 -2.83
C GLY A 39 -3.93 -23.89 -3.40
N LYS A 40 -4.60 -23.18 -4.33
CA LYS A 40 -5.89 -23.67 -4.88
C LYS A 40 -6.05 -23.40 -6.38
N LYS A 41 -6.57 -24.40 -7.10
CA LYS A 41 -7.00 -24.35 -8.52
C LYS A 41 -7.78 -23.06 -8.85
N VAL A 42 -8.61 -22.61 -7.89
CA VAL A 42 -9.42 -21.37 -7.92
C VAL A 42 -8.61 -20.10 -8.24
N TYR A 43 -7.34 -20.02 -7.85
CA TYR A 43 -6.51 -18.83 -8.12
C TYR A 43 -5.71 -18.92 -9.43
N LYS A 44 -5.50 -20.13 -9.97
CA LYS A 44 -4.91 -20.32 -11.31
C LYS A 44 -5.88 -19.89 -12.42
N GLU A 45 -7.17 -20.16 -12.25
CA GLU A 45 -8.20 -19.91 -13.27
C GLU A 45 -8.66 -18.45 -13.34
N ARG A 46 -8.50 -17.68 -12.27
CA ARG A 46 -9.03 -16.31 -12.19
C ARG A 46 -8.13 -15.21 -12.75
N ASN A 47 -6.95 -15.52 -13.30
CA ASN A 47 -6.09 -14.56 -14.02
C ASN A 47 -5.75 -13.24 -13.27
N PHE A 48 -5.97 -13.17 -11.95
CA PHE A 48 -5.89 -11.92 -11.17
C PHE A 48 -4.45 -11.44 -10.88
N PHE A 49 -3.44 -12.28 -11.14
CA PHE A 49 -2.12 -12.13 -10.53
C PHE A 49 -0.98 -12.38 -11.49
N LEU A 50 -0.84 -11.56 -12.54
CA LEU A 50 0.39 -11.55 -13.31
C LEU A 50 0.74 -10.13 -13.72
N LEU A 51 1.90 -9.68 -13.25
CA LEU A 51 2.64 -8.63 -13.93
C LEU A 51 2.88 -9.15 -15.36
N SER A 52 2.42 -8.38 -16.34
CA SER A 52 2.42 -8.81 -17.74
C SER A 52 3.79 -8.57 -18.36
N LYS A 53 4.24 -9.44 -19.26
CA LYS A 53 5.51 -9.23 -19.99
C LYS A 53 5.47 -7.86 -20.67
N GLY A 54 6.48 -7.02 -20.42
CA GLY A 54 6.58 -5.67 -20.97
C GLY A 54 5.88 -4.58 -20.15
N GLU A 55 5.10 -4.95 -19.13
CA GLU A 55 4.45 -4.00 -18.21
C GLU A 55 5.52 -3.15 -17.51
N LYS A 56 5.27 -1.85 -17.41
CA LYS A 56 6.20 -0.92 -16.75
C LYS A 56 5.94 -0.94 -15.25
N ILE A 57 6.89 -1.46 -14.50
CA ILE A 57 6.82 -1.60 -13.03
C ILE A 57 7.73 -0.56 -12.39
N ALA A 58 7.25 0.02 -11.28
CA ALA A 58 8.02 0.90 -10.43
C ALA A 58 8.04 0.33 -9.01
N ILE A 59 9.24 0.10 -8.47
CA ILE A 59 9.46 -0.37 -7.11
C ILE A 59 10.18 0.75 -6.35
N GLU A 60 9.69 1.12 -5.16
CA GLU A 60 10.38 2.10 -4.32
C GLU A 60 11.71 1.51 -3.79
N ASP A 61 12.75 2.32 -3.69
CA ASP A 61 14.11 1.91 -3.28
C ASP A 61 14.18 1.32 -1.85
N ASN A 62 13.18 1.64 -1.04
CA ASN A 62 13.01 1.20 0.34
C ASN A 62 12.12 -0.05 0.49
N VAL A 63 11.74 -0.71 -0.61
CA VAL A 63 11.00 -1.97 -0.56
C VAL A 63 11.90 -3.09 -0.07
N ILE A 64 11.41 -3.84 0.91
CA ILE A 64 12.10 -5.00 1.48
C ILE A 64 11.21 -6.23 1.41
N ALA A 65 11.56 -7.18 0.55
CA ALA A 65 10.89 -8.48 0.50
C ALA A 65 11.70 -9.51 1.31
N GLU A 66 11.06 -10.16 2.28
CA GLU A 66 11.64 -11.33 2.93
C GLU A 66 11.39 -12.60 2.10
N GLN A 67 12.30 -13.57 2.21
CA GLN A 67 12.07 -14.92 1.68
C GLN A 67 10.74 -15.49 2.20
N TYR A 68 10.00 -16.18 1.34
CA TYR A 68 8.67 -16.76 1.61
C TYR A 68 7.53 -15.75 1.78
N SER A 69 7.76 -14.47 1.47
CA SER A 69 6.68 -13.49 1.38
C SER A 69 5.89 -13.63 0.07
N THR A 70 4.63 -13.20 0.08
CA THR A 70 3.86 -12.99 -1.14
C THR A 70 3.67 -11.49 -1.37
N MET A 71 3.96 -11.03 -2.58
CA MET A 71 3.78 -9.63 -2.95
C MET A 71 2.29 -9.31 -3.17
N PRO A 72 1.84 -8.08 -2.85
CA PRO A 72 0.49 -7.61 -3.16
C PRO A 72 0.15 -7.72 -4.66
N VAL A 73 -1.14 -7.72 -4.97
CA VAL A 73 -1.64 -7.72 -6.35
C VAL A 73 -1.00 -6.56 -7.13
N ARG A 74 -0.28 -6.88 -8.22
CA ARG A 74 0.32 -5.92 -9.17
C ARG A 74 1.21 -4.84 -8.54
N ASN A 75 1.73 -5.06 -7.34
CA ASN A 75 2.58 -4.10 -6.65
C ASN A 75 3.65 -4.80 -5.80
N PHE A 76 4.73 -4.09 -5.51
CA PHE A 76 5.73 -4.51 -4.52
C PHE A 76 5.61 -3.65 -3.26
N SER A 77 5.72 -4.30 -2.12
CA SER A 77 5.66 -3.68 -0.79
C SER A 77 6.68 -4.36 0.12
N SER A 78 6.95 -3.76 1.27
CA SER A 78 7.83 -4.38 2.25
C SER A 78 7.04 -5.45 2.99
N VAL A 79 7.31 -6.72 2.72
CA VAL A 79 6.51 -7.84 3.23
C VAL A 79 7.41 -8.84 3.95
N GLY A 80 7.07 -9.11 5.21
CA GLY A 80 7.69 -10.15 6.02
C GLY A 80 7.37 -11.56 5.53
N ALA A 81 8.23 -12.51 5.90
CA ALA A 81 8.10 -13.91 5.58
C ALA A 81 6.73 -14.47 5.99
N PHE A 82 6.17 -15.35 5.17
CA PHE A 82 4.90 -16.03 5.39
C PHE A 82 3.66 -15.12 5.45
N SER A 83 3.78 -13.85 5.07
CA SER A 83 2.66 -12.94 4.87
C SER A 83 2.12 -13.01 3.45
N PHE A 84 0.80 -12.93 3.29
CA PHE A 84 0.13 -13.04 1.98
C PHE A 84 -0.97 -12.00 1.75
N PRO A 85 -0.62 -10.76 1.37
CA PRO A 85 -1.58 -9.78 0.89
C PRO A 85 -2.21 -10.20 -0.46
N THR A 86 -3.54 -10.30 -0.46
CA THR A 86 -4.35 -10.65 -1.65
C THR A 86 -5.07 -9.44 -2.26
N CYS A 87 -4.60 -8.23 -1.91
CA CYS A 87 -5.11 -6.94 -2.38
C CYS A 87 -4.03 -6.12 -3.09
N HIS A 88 -4.42 -5.02 -3.73
CA HIS A 88 -3.50 -4.05 -4.32
C HIS A 88 -3.29 -2.87 -3.37
N PHE A 89 -2.04 -2.44 -3.22
CA PHE A 89 -1.68 -1.19 -2.55
C PHE A 89 -1.01 -0.23 -3.54
N SER A 90 -1.25 1.09 -3.40
CA SER A 90 -0.73 2.11 -4.32
C SER A 90 0.71 2.57 -4.03
N GLY A 91 1.43 1.91 -3.11
CA GLY A 91 2.81 2.23 -2.76
C GLY A 91 3.41 1.16 -1.84
N ASN A 92 4.58 1.44 -1.27
CA ASN A 92 5.26 0.54 -0.33
C ASN A 92 4.58 0.53 1.06
N VAL A 93 3.72 -0.47 1.31
CA VAL A 93 3.17 -0.73 2.64
C VAL A 93 4.14 -1.61 3.42
N LYS A 94 4.39 -1.29 4.69
CA LYS A 94 5.20 -2.14 5.56
C LYS A 94 4.30 -3.16 6.25
N ILE A 95 4.53 -4.43 5.96
CA ILE A 95 3.77 -5.58 6.47
C ILE A 95 4.75 -6.51 7.17
N GLY A 96 4.49 -6.83 8.43
CA GLY A 96 5.28 -7.79 9.21
C GLY A 96 5.15 -9.21 8.70
N ARG A 97 5.62 -10.17 9.51
CA ARG A 97 5.59 -11.61 9.19
C ARG A 97 4.23 -12.22 9.52
N PHE A 98 3.92 -13.37 8.90
CA PHE A 98 2.75 -14.20 9.22
C PHE A 98 1.37 -13.50 9.11
N CYS A 99 1.26 -12.43 8.30
CA CYS A 99 0.01 -11.69 8.15
C CYS A 99 -0.94 -12.33 7.12
N SER A 100 -2.22 -12.29 7.43
CA SER A 100 -3.32 -12.70 6.54
C SER A 100 -4.10 -11.46 6.10
N ILE A 101 -3.93 -11.00 4.85
CA ILE A 101 -4.58 -9.78 4.36
C ILE A 101 -5.47 -10.12 3.16
N ALA A 102 -6.78 -9.99 3.37
CA ALA A 102 -7.79 -10.38 2.41
C ALA A 102 -7.91 -9.42 1.21
N SER A 103 -8.84 -9.73 0.29
CA SER A 103 -9.04 -8.94 -0.92
C SER A 103 -9.70 -7.60 -0.64
N ASN A 104 -9.47 -6.64 -1.55
CA ASN A 104 -10.08 -5.31 -1.54
C ASN A 104 -9.81 -4.47 -0.27
N VAL A 105 -8.74 -4.77 0.47
CA VAL A 105 -8.21 -3.85 1.49
C VAL A 105 -7.62 -2.62 0.80
N LYS A 106 -7.99 -1.42 1.26
CA LYS A 106 -7.61 -0.14 0.65
C LYS A 106 -7.00 0.81 1.67
N ILE A 107 -6.22 1.76 1.19
CA ILE A 107 -5.73 2.90 1.97
C ILE A 107 -6.56 4.12 1.56
N MET A 108 -7.03 4.90 2.54
CA MET A 108 -7.74 6.15 2.29
C MET A 108 -6.89 7.09 1.42
N GLY A 109 -7.55 7.82 0.53
CA GLY A 109 -6.93 8.78 -0.37
C GLY A 109 -6.32 10.00 0.32
N GLY A 110 -5.95 10.98 -0.50
CA GLY A 110 -5.32 12.20 -0.01
C GLY A 110 -6.21 13.01 0.93
N ASN A 111 -5.57 13.75 1.84
CA ASN A 111 -6.27 14.64 2.75
C ASN A 111 -6.50 16.02 2.12
N HIS A 112 -7.45 16.75 2.70
CA HIS A 112 -7.75 18.14 2.38
C HIS A 112 -7.59 19.00 3.65
N PRO A 113 -7.20 20.27 3.53
CA PRO A 113 -7.13 21.17 4.67
C PRO A 113 -8.54 21.46 5.20
N MET A 114 -8.81 21.12 6.45
CA MET A 114 -10.09 21.39 7.12
C MET A 114 -10.05 22.67 7.99
N ASN A 115 -8.89 23.30 8.11
CA ASN A 115 -8.67 24.53 8.87
C ASN A 115 -8.54 25.78 7.98
N ARG A 116 -9.08 25.72 6.75
CA ARG A 116 -9.15 26.85 5.80
C ARG A 116 -10.60 27.17 5.54
N PHE A 117 -10.88 28.32 4.94
CA PHE A 117 -12.25 28.73 4.59
C PHE A 117 -12.93 27.80 3.57
N THR A 118 -12.16 26.94 2.88
CA THR A 118 -12.65 25.90 1.97
C THR A 118 -11.75 24.67 1.99
N THR A 119 -12.33 23.48 1.81
CA THR A 119 -11.62 22.23 1.57
C THR A 119 -11.23 22.05 0.10
N HIS A 120 -11.72 22.93 -0.78
CA HIS A 120 -11.41 22.94 -2.19
C HIS A 120 -9.91 23.21 -2.43
N MET A 121 -9.38 22.62 -3.49
CA MET A 121 -7.95 22.67 -3.80
C MET A 121 -7.44 24.03 -4.28
N VAL A 122 -8.33 25.00 -4.49
CA VAL A 122 -8.03 26.38 -4.90
C VAL A 122 -6.97 27.07 -4.02
N THR A 123 -6.87 26.67 -2.75
CA THR A 123 -5.95 27.30 -1.78
C THR A 123 -4.54 26.69 -1.74
N TYR A 124 -4.30 25.55 -2.41
CA TYR A 124 -3.02 24.83 -2.37
C TYR A 124 -2.61 24.14 -3.68
N ASN A 125 -3.47 24.11 -4.69
CA ASN A 125 -3.18 23.54 -6.01
C ASN A 125 -2.91 24.66 -7.02
N GLY A 126 -1.74 24.59 -7.66
CA GLY A 126 -1.23 25.59 -8.61
C GLY A 126 -2.05 25.80 -9.87
N GLU A 127 -2.90 24.84 -10.26
CA GLU A 127 -3.67 24.97 -11.51
C GLU A 127 -4.76 26.05 -11.45
N PHE A 128 -5.34 26.29 -10.26
CA PHE A 128 -6.41 27.28 -10.10
C PHE A 128 -5.90 28.71 -10.07
N ASP A 129 -4.70 28.93 -9.55
CA ASP A 129 -4.04 30.24 -9.57
C ASP A 129 -3.66 30.63 -11.02
N LYS A 130 -3.18 29.67 -11.83
CA LYS A 130 -2.93 29.89 -13.26
C LYS A 130 -4.20 30.27 -14.03
N TYR A 131 -5.30 29.56 -13.78
CA TYR A 131 -6.59 29.86 -14.40
C TYR A 131 -7.11 31.25 -14.01
N ALA A 132 -6.96 31.63 -12.74
CA ALA A 132 -7.39 32.95 -12.31
C ALA A 132 -6.56 34.08 -12.89
N MET A 133 -5.27 33.85 -13.10
CA MET A 133 -4.42 34.78 -13.81
C MET A 133 -4.86 34.92 -15.28
N SER A 134 -5.13 33.81 -16.00
CA SER A 134 -5.47 33.87 -17.42
C SER A 134 -6.84 34.48 -17.69
N GLU A 135 -7.85 34.13 -16.91
CA GLU A 135 -9.24 34.54 -17.17
C GLU A 135 -9.63 35.84 -16.47
N PHE A 136 -9.03 36.11 -15.30
CA PHE A 136 -9.47 37.21 -14.43
C PHE A 136 -8.35 38.20 -14.07
N ASN A 137 -7.13 38.00 -14.58
CA ASN A 137 -5.95 38.80 -14.23
C ASN A 137 -5.75 38.95 -12.71
N HIS A 138 -6.00 37.86 -11.98
CA HIS A 138 -5.93 37.82 -10.52
C HIS A 138 -5.03 36.68 -10.03
N ALA A 139 -4.20 36.95 -9.03
CA ALA A 139 -3.34 35.96 -8.39
C ALA A 139 -3.56 35.95 -6.88
N TRP A 140 -3.32 34.80 -6.25
CA TRP A 140 -3.31 34.69 -4.80
C TRP A 140 -2.18 33.81 -4.29
N THR A 141 -1.78 34.03 -3.05
CA THR A 141 -0.74 33.21 -2.43
C THR A 141 -1.28 31.83 -2.06
N LEU A 142 -0.81 30.81 -2.77
CA LEU A 142 -1.06 29.42 -2.40
C LEU A 142 -0.34 29.07 -1.10
N LYS A 143 -1.07 28.46 -0.16
CA LYS A 143 -0.48 27.89 1.05
C LYS A 143 -0.27 26.41 0.83
N PRO A 144 0.96 25.88 0.85
CA PRO A 144 1.21 24.45 0.67
C PRO A 144 0.39 23.59 1.64
N PHE A 145 -0.03 22.41 1.18
CA PHE A 145 -0.69 21.41 2.01
C PHE A 145 -0.21 20.01 1.59
N LYS A 146 0.10 19.16 2.58
CA LYS A 146 0.48 17.78 2.31
C LYS A 146 -0.78 16.94 2.06
N THR A 147 -1.11 16.78 0.78
CA THR A 147 -2.24 15.95 0.34
C THR A 147 -1.94 14.46 0.45
N ILE A 148 -0.69 14.06 0.21
CA ILE A 148 -0.28 12.65 0.17
C ILE A 148 -0.35 12.04 1.58
N SER A 149 -1.19 11.02 1.72
CA SER A 149 -1.27 10.19 2.91
C SER A 149 -0.10 9.21 2.97
N GLN A 150 0.44 8.97 4.17
CA GLN A 150 1.48 7.97 4.35
C GLN A 150 0.85 6.57 4.31
N ASN A 151 1.58 5.55 3.86
CA ASN A 151 1.09 4.18 3.98
C ASN A 151 0.96 3.77 5.46
N PRO A 152 0.00 2.91 5.82
CA PRO A 152 -0.04 2.34 7.16
C PRO A 152 1.14 1.39 7.39
N VAL A 153 1.45 1.16 8.66
CA VAL A 153 2.41 0.14 9.09
C VAL A 153 1.63 -1.00 9.75
N ILE A 154 1.80 -2.20 9.23
CA ILE A 154 1.15 -3.42 9.69
C ILE A 154 2.21 -4.27 10.40
N GLY A 155 1.93 -4.62 11.66
CA GLY A 155 2.77 -5.48 12.49
C GLY A 155 2.85 -6.92 12.00
N ASN A 156 3.28 -7.81 12.89
CA ASN A 156 3.34 -9.26 12.67
C ASN A 156 2.02 -9.93 13.04
N ASP A 157 1.71 -11.07 12.44
CA ASP A 157 0.55 -11.90 12.81
C ASP A 157 -0.80 -11.15 12.76
N VAL A 158 -0.91 -10.18 11.85
CA VAL A 158 -2.13 -9.39 11.70
C VAL A 158 -3.09 -10.08 10.73
N TRP A 159 -4.37 -10.16 11.12
CA TRP A 159 -5.45 -10.55 10.22
C TRP A 159 -6.29 -9.34 9.81
N ILE A 160 -6.40 -9.09 8.51
CA ILE A 160 -7.25 -8.04 7.94
C ILE A 160 -8.30 -8.67 7.03
N GLY A 161 -9.56 -8.52 7.42
CA GLY A 161 -10.71 -9.01 6.66
C GLY A 161 -10.94 -8.29 5.33
N ASN A 162 -11.84 -8.84 4.52
CA ASN A 162 -12.18 -8.28 3.21
C ASN A 162 -12.72 -6.86 3.31
N ASP A 163 -12.49 -6.05 2.28
CA ASP A 163 -13.12 -4.74 2.10
C ASP A 163 -12.82 -3.72 3.22
N VAL A 164 -11.73 -3.91 3.97
CA VAL A 164 -11.26 -2.96 4.99
C VAL A 164 -10.68 -1.70 4.35
N VAL A 165 -10.99 -0.54 4.93
CA VAL A 165 -10.36 0.73 4.58
C VAL A 165 -9.48 1.21 5.73
N LEU A 166 -8.19 1.43 5.45
CA LEU A 166 -7.21 1.90 6.41
C LEU A 166 -6.91 3.38 6.17
N LYS A 167 -7.02 4.22 7.19
CA LYS A 167 -6.48 5.58 7.12
C LYS A 167 -4.96 5.53 6.97
N GLY A 168 -4.40 6.33 6.08
CA GLY A 168 -2.95 6.39 5.94
C GLY A 168 -2.25 6.97 7.17
N GLY A 169 -1.03 6.47 7.42
CA GLY A 169 -0.17 6.85 8.55
C GLY A 169 -0.54 6.22 9.88
N ILE A 170 -1.50 5.30 9.93
CA ILE A 170 -1.80 4.53 11.15
C ILE A 170 -0.86 3.32 11.31
N THR A 171 -0.78 2.82 12.54
CA THR A 171 -0.11 1.56 12.87
C THR A 171 -1.13 0.53 13.31
N ILE A 172 -1.01 -0.69 12.80
CA ILE A 172 -1.73 -1.88 13.27
C ILE A 172 -0.73 -2.75 14.03
N GLY A 173 -0.94 -2.90 15.34
CA GLY A 173 -0.06 -3.66 16.22
C GLY A 173 -0.05 -5.16 15.93
N ASP A 174 0.98 -5.83 16.43
CA ASP A 174 1.17 -7.27 16.25
C ASP A 174 -0.03 -8.07 16.78
N GLY A 175 -0.43 -9.14 16.09
CA GLY A 175 -1.54 -10.00 16.49
C GLY A 175 -2.93 -9.38 16.37
N ALA A 176 -3.06 -8.14 15.87
CA ALA A 176 -4.34 -7.47 15.77
C ALA A 176 -5.26 -8.09 14.71
N VAL A 177 -6.56 -8.00 14.95
CA VAL A 177 -7.60 -8.48 14.03
C VAL A 177 -8.50 -7.33 13.59
N ILE A 178 -8.62 -7.14 12.28
CA ILE A 178 -9.50 -6.14 11.68
C ILE A 178 -10.66 -6.86 11.00
N ALA A 179 -11.87 -6.72 11.54
CA ALA A 179 -13.06 -7.33 10.96
C ALA A 179 -13.33 -6.78 9.54
N ALA A 180 -13.89 -7.63 8.68
CA ALA A 180 -14.25 -7.24 7.31
C ALA A 180 -15.16 -6.00 7.27
N ASN A 181 -15.07 -5.22 6.19
CA ASN A 181 -15.81 -3.97 5.96
C ASN A 181 -15.55 -2.85 6.99
N SER A 182 -14.51 -2.95 7.81
CA SER A 182 -14.18 -1.92 8.80
C SER A 182 -13.48 -0.70 8.18
N VAL A 183 -13.71 0.48 8.77
CA VAL A 183 -13.00 1.72 8.44
C VAL A 183 -12.12 2.13 9.61
N VAL A 184 -10.84 1.80 9.53
CA VAL A 184 -9.86 2.00 10.60
C VAL A 184 -9.25 3.39 10.49
N THR A 185 -9.58 4.26 11.44
CA THR A 185 -9.18 5.68 11.42
C THR A 185 -8.09 6.05 12.44
N LYS A 186 -7.72 5.12 13.31
CA LYS A 186 -6.75 5.32 14.40
C LYS A 186 -5.82 4.10 14.49
N ASN A 187 -4.71 4.26 15.22
CA ASN A 187 -3.82 3.14 15.52
C ASN A 187 -4.58 2.03 16.25
N VAL A 188 -4.24 0.78 15.94
CA VAL A 188 -4.80 -0.41 16.57
C VAL A 188 -3.74 -1.01 17.48
N PRO A 189 -4.01 -1.18 18.80
CA PRO A 189 -3.07 -1.81 19.72
C PRO A 189 -2.75 -3.26 19.32
N PRO A 190 -1.60 -3.81 19.75
CA PRO A 190 -1.31 -5.23 19.59
C PRO A 190 -2.42 -6.11 20.18
N TYR A 191 -2.73 -7.22 19.51
CA TYR A 191 -3.76 -8.21 19.87
C TYR A 191 -5.19 -7.69 20.01
N ALA A 192 -5.44 -6.43 19.68
CA ALA A 192 -6.79 -5.87 19.69
C ALA A 192 -7.60 -6.39 18.50
N ILE A 193 -8.88 -6.66 18.75
CA ILE A 193 -9.86 -6.89 17.69
C ILE A 193 -10.62 -5.59 17.48
N VAL A 194 -10.69 -5.09 16.24
CA VAL A 194 -11.48 -3.91 15.90
C VAL A 194 -12.50 -4.19 14.81
N ALA A 195 -13.67 -3.55 14.91
CA ALA A 195 -14.72 -3.64 13.90
C ALA A 195 -15.51 -2.34 13.75
N GLY A 196 -16.09 -2.13 12.57
CA GLY A 196 -17.11 -1.10 12.31
C GLY A 196 -16.63 0.13 11.56
N VAL A 197 -17.52 1.12 11.45
CA VAL A 197 -17.32 2.39 10.74
C VAL A 197 -17.79 3.56 11.63
N PRO A 198 -16.88 4.30 12.29
CA PRO A 198 -15.45 4.02 12.42
C PRO A 198 -15.17 2.77 13.26
N ALA A 199 -14.05 2.10 12.98
CA ALA A 199 -13.66 0.90 13.71
C ALA A 199 -13.37 1.20 15.19
N LYS A 200 -13.87 0.35 16.10
CA LYS A 200 -13.65 0.41 17.55
C LYS A 200 -13.13 -0.93 18.05
N ILE A 201 -12.39 -0.89 19.16
CA ILE A 201 -11.97 -2.09 19.88
C ILE A 201 -13.22 -2.80 20.41
N ILE A 202 -13.24 -4.13 20.29
CA ILE A 202 -14.26 -5.04 20.82
C ILE A 202 -13.77 -5.61 22.16
#